data_AF-A0A2N7Q349-F1
#
_entry.id   AF-A0A2N7Q349-F1
#
_cell.length_a   1.000
_cell.length_b   1.000
_cell.length_c   1.000
_cell.angle_alpha   90.00
_cell.angle_beta   90.00
_cell.angle_gamma   90.00
#
_symmetry.space_group_name_H-M   'P 1'
#
loop_
_entity.id
_entity.type
_entity.pdbx_description
1 polymer ?
#
loop_
_entity_poly.entity_id
_entity_poly.type
_entity_poly.pdbx_seq_one_letter_code
_entity_poly.pdbx_strand_id
1 'polypeptide(L)'
;AKNIDIARKDVLDHLDAKADLKTGIITIGYKDKDPKRSAEIANAFVDQLRYLNNHLAVTKAAVEKRFFQKELKKAYKKLLEAEKNAESFQKKTGVIELKPQAKASINTIANLKAQIAAQEAKLAAMSTYATPQNPEYKKIQASIASLEAELSSLESNAKSSALPSIKKVPEVYGKYINIQTELGFRKAVYDMLLKLYQQASIQEAKGAPLIQVIDKATPPHVRISPKRTLIVIVSTMAAFLISVFIAFIKEAVERMSQNEEDRKRLELIKQYASFGRKTKS
;
A
#
# COMPACT_ATOMS: atom_id res chain seq x y z
N ALA A 1 -7.69 -13.98 -35.39
CA ALA A 1 -7.15 -12.83 -34.61
C ALA A 1 -7.63 -11.49 -35.17
N LYS A 2 -7.23 -11.11 -36.41
CA LYS A 2 -7.58 -9.81 -37.04
C LYS A 2 -9.04 -9.34 -36.88
N ASN A 3 -10.03 -10.23 -37.06
CA ASN A 3 -11.45 -9.86 -36.96
C ASN A 3 -11.93 -9.56 -35.53
N ILE A 4 -11.33 -10.19 -34.51
CA ILE A 4 -11.73 -9.99 -33.10
C ILE A 4 -11.19 -8.65 -32.59
N ASP A 5 -9.96 -8.29 -32.97
CA ASP A 5 -9.37 -7.02 -32.54
C ASP A 5 -10.08 -5.82 -33.19
N ILE A 6 -10.51 -5.96 -34.46
CA ILE A 6 -11.33 -4.96 -35.15
C ILE A 6 -12.70 -4.84 -34.45
N ALA A 7 -13.37 -5.95 -34.16
CA ALA A 7 -14.65 -5.94 -33.45
C ALA A 7 -14.54 -5.33 -32.05
N ARG A 8 -13.47 -5.64 -31.31
CA ARG A 8 -13.21 -5.02 -29.99
C ARG A 8 -13.06 -3.51 -30.11
N LYS A 9 -12.29 -3.04 -31.08
CA LYS A 9 -12.07 -1.61 -31.29
C LYS A 9 -13.38 -0.89 -31.64
N ASP A 10 -14.16 -1.46 -32.55
CA ASP A 10 -15.46 -0.92 -32.94
C ASP A 10 -16.43 -0.79 -31.76
N VAL A 11 -16.48 -1.81 -30.89
CA VAL A 11 -17.29 -1.77 -29.67
C VAL A 11 -16.81 -0.68 -28.71
N LEU A 12 -15.49 -0.51 -28.55
CA LEU A 12 -14.93 0.50 -27.65
C LEU A 12 -15.18 1.93 -28.16
N ASP A 13 -15.13 2.15 -29.48
CA ASP A 13 -15.37 3.47 -30.07
C ASP A 13 -16.83 3.96 -29.90
N HIS A 14 -17.78 3.04 -29.72
CA HIS A 14 -19.21 3.33 -29.53
C HIS A 14 -19.67 3.30 -28.06
N LEU A 15 -18.78 2.92 -27.14
CA LEU A 15 -19.04 2.90 -25.70
C LEU A 15 -18.92 4.31 -25.10
N ASP A 16 -19.93 4.75 -24.37
CA ASP A 16 -19.91 6.00 -23.58
C ASP A 16 -19.99 5.62 -22.10
N ALA A 17 -18.87 5.77 -21.38
CA ALA A 17 -18.79 5.45 -19.95
C ALA A 17 -18.35 6.70 -19.17
N LYS A 18 -19.15 7.09 -18.18
CA LYS A 18 -18.88 8.24 -17.30
C LYS A 18 -18.95 7.82 -15.85
N ALA A 19 -17.96 8.20 -15.07
CA ALA A 19 -17.93 7.98 -13.63
C ALA A 19 -18.04 9.32 -12.90
N ASP A 20 -19.05 9.48 -12.07
CA ASP A 20 -19.15 10.60 -11.15
C ASP A 20 -18.54 10.18 -9.80
N LEU A 21 -17.33 10.69 -9.52
CA LEU A 21 -16.59 10.38 -8.29
C LEU A 21 -17.26 10.93 -7.02
N LYS A 22 -18.15 11.92 -7.13
CA LYS A 22 -18.83 12.51 -5.95
C LYS A 22 -20.00 11.63 -5.51
N THR A 23 -20.75 11.09 -6.46
CA THR A 23 -21.92 10.24 -6.20
C THR A 23 -21.58 8.74 -6.22
N GLY A 24 -20.43 8.37 -6.79
CA GLY A 24 -20.04 6.97 -6.98
C GLY A 24 -20.79 6.28 -8.13
N ILE A 25 -21.55 7.03 -8.94
CA ILE A 25 -22.38 6.49 -10.01
C ILE A 25 -21.54 6.33 -11.29
N ILE A 26 -21.62 5.14 -11.88
CA ILE A 26 -21.04 4.84 -13.19
C ILE A 26 -22.18 4.70 -14.20
N THR A 27 -22.23 5.59 -15.18
CA THR A 27 -23.18 5.56 -16.27
C THR A 27 -22.53 4.91 -17.49
N ILE A 28 -23.16 3.87 -18.01
CA ILE A 28 -22.71 3.14 -19.20
C ILE A 28 -23.79 3.27 -20.29
N GLY A 29 -23.39 3.71 -21.47
CA GLY A 29 -24.23 3.77 -22.67
C GLY A 29 -23.49 3.21 -23.88
N TYR A 30 -24.24 2.71 -24.86
CA TYR A 30 -23.68 2.17 -26.09
C TYR A 30 -24.43 2.71 -27.29
N LYS A 31 -23.71 3.23 -28.29
CA LYS A 31 -24.31 3.81 -29.50
C LYS A 31 -24.40 2.74 -30.59
N ASP A 32 -25.62 2.34 -30.93
CA ASP A 32 -25.89 1.43 -32.05
C ASP A 32 -26.97 2.00 -32.97
N LYS A 33 -27.06 1.45 -34.19
CA LYS A 33 -28.14 1.71 -35.14
C LYS A 33 -29.45 1.06 -34.69
N ASP A 34 -29.36 -0.11 -34.04
CA ASP A 34 -30.52 -0.82 -33.50
C ASP A 34 -30.72 -0.47 -32.00
N PRO A 35 -31.88 0.11 -31.62
CA PRO A 35 -32.16 0.46 -30.22
C PRO A 35 -32.17 -0.76 -29.29
N LYS A 36 -32.59 -1.95 -29.76
CA LYS A 36 -32.59 -3.16 -28.92
C LYS A 36 -31.16 -3.61 -28.62
N ARG A 37 -30.34 -3.70 -29.67
CA ARG A 37 -28.92 -4.05 -29.56
C ARG A 37 -28.14 -3.07 -28.67
N SER A 38 -28.44 -1.78 -28.74
CA SER A 38 -27.85 -0.76 -27.86
C SER A 38 -28.10 -1.06 -26.37
N ALA A 39 -29.35 -1.36 -26.00
CA ALA A 39 -29.71 -1.69 -24.63
C ALA A 39 -29.12 -3.05 -24.19
N GLU A 40 -29.16 -4.06 -25.05
CA GLU A 40 -28.59 -5.38 -24.77
C GLU A 40 -27.08 -5.31 -24.53
N ILE A 41 -26.33 -4.58 -25.35
CA ILE A 41 -24.87 -4.42 -25.19
C ILE A 41 -24.57 -3.66 -23.89
N ALA A 42 -25.27 -2.56 -23.61
CA ALA A 42 -25.07 -1.80 -22.38
C ALA A 42 -25.31 -2.66 -21.12
N ASN A 43 -26.40 -3.44 -21.11
CA ASN A 43 -26.68 -4.38 -20.02
C ASN A 43 -25.63 -5.51 -19.95
N ALA A 44 -25.18 -6.04 -21.09
CA ALA A 44 -24.15 -7.08 -21.13
C ALA A 44 -22.81 -6.58 -20.55
N PHE A 45 -22.43 -5.32 -20.76
CA PHE A 45 -21.27 -4.71 -20.10
C PHE A 45 -21.40 -4.70 -18.58
N VAL A 46 -22.59 -4.35 -18.05
CA VAL A 46 -22.87 -4.36 -16.62
C VAL A 46 -22.79 -5.78 -16.05
N ASP A 47 -23.40 -6.75 -16.73
CA ASP A 47 -23.38 -8.15 -16.30
C ASP A 47 -21.97 -8.73 -16.34
N GLN A 48 -21.21 -8.45 -17.40
CA GLN A 48 -19.81 -8.87 -17.50
C GLN A 48 -18.95 -8.17 -16.43
N LEU A 49 -19.16 -6.89 -16.16
CA LEU A 49 -18.46 -6.18 -15.09
C LEU A 49 -18.76 -6.80 -13.72
N ARG A 50 -20.02 -7.17 -13.43
CA ARG A 50 -20.40 -7.89 -12.22
C ARG A 50 -19.75 -9.27 -12.14
N TYR A 51 -19.75 -10.01 -13.25
CA TYR A 51 -19.09 -11.31 -13.33
C TYR A 51 -17.59 -11.20 -13.03
N LEU A 52 -16.89 -10.27 -13.68
CA LEU A 52 -15.46 -10.03 -13.47
C LEU A 52 -15.18 -9.53 -12.04
N ASN A 53 -16.02 -8.65 -11.50
CA ASN A 53 -15.86 -8.18 -10.12
C ASN A 53 -16.11 -9.30 -9.09
N ASN A 54 -16.92 -10.31 -9.42
CA ASN A 54 -17.15 -11.46 -8.55
C ASN A 54 -16.06 -12.55 -8.69
N HIS A 55 -15.48 -12.72 -9.89
CA HIS A 55 -14.56 -13.83 -10.20
C HIS A 55 -13.08 -13.44 -10.30
N LEU A 56 -12.78 -12.19 -10.68
CA LEU A 56 -11.42 -11.67 -10.81
C LEU A 56 -11.03 -10.69 -9.71
N ALA A 57 -11.96 -10.31 -8.82
CA ALA A 57 -11.59 -9.50 -7.67
C ALA A 57 -10.77 -10.35 -6.70
N VAL A 58 -9.46 -10.40 -6.94
CA VAL A 58 -8.51 -10.38 -5.84
C VAL A 58 -8.74 -9.03 -5.16
N THR A 59 -9.73 -8.99 -4.26
CA THR A 59 -10.07 -7.77 -3.55
C THR A 59 -8.82 -7.30 -2.82
N LYS A 60 -8.72 -5.99 -2.58
CA LYS A 60 -7.67 -5.44 -1.72
C LYS A 60 -7.60 -6.21 -0.39
N ALA A 61 -8.76 -6.58 0.16
CA ALA A 61 -8.88 -7.40 1.36
C ALA A 61 -8.30 -8.82 1.20
N ALA A 62 -8.51 -9.49 0.07
CA ALA A 62 -7.91 -10.80 -0.22
C ALA A 62 -6.37 -10.74 -0.35
N VAL A 63 -5.84 -9.68 -0.98
CA VAL A 63 -4.38 -9.44 -1.04
C VAL A 63 -3.81 -9.23 0.36
N GLU A 64 -4.42 -8.33 1.14
CA GLU A 64 -4.01 -8.02 2.51
C GLU A 64 -4.06 -9.25 3.41
N LYS A 65 -5.14 -10.05 3.33
CA LYS A 65 -5.24 -11.31 4.08
C LYS A 65 -4.11 -12.27 3.74
N ARG A 66 -3.81 -12.50 2.45
CA ARG A 66 -2.72 -13.38 2.03
C ARG A 66 -1.36 -12.87 2.51
N PHE A 67 -1.15 -11.55 2.49
CA PHE A 67 0.05 -10.92 3.03
C PHE A 67 0.19 -11.20 4.53
N PHE A 68 -0.82 -10.88 5.33
CA PHE A 68 -0.79 -11.13 6.77
C PHE A 68 -0.71 -12.61 7.11
N GLN A 69 -1.33 -13.50 6.33
CA GLN A 69 -1.19 -14.95 6.50
C GLN A 69 0.26 -15.41 6.32
N LYS A 70 0.96 -14.90 5.30
CA LYS A 70 2.37 -15.22 5.05
C LYS A 70 3.26 -14.71 6.17
N GLU A 71 3.07 -13.46 6.61
CA GLU A 71 3.83 -12.86 7.70
C GLU A 71 3.53 -13.51 9.05
N LEU A 72 2.27 -13.85 9.34
CA LEU A 72 1.86 -14.60 10.53
C LEU A 72 2.56 -15.97 10.59
N LYS A 73 2.63 -16.69 9.47
CA LYS A 73 3.33 -17.99 9.40
C LYS A 73 4.84 -17.86 9.66
N LYS A 74 5.46 -16.76 9.22
CA LYS A 74 6.86 -16.44 9.54
C LYS A 74 7.04 -16.08 11.01
N ALA A 75 6.15 -15.24 11.55
CA ALA A 75 6.18 -14.83 12.96
C ALA A 75 5.99 -16.03 13.89
N TYR A 76 5.07 -16.94 13.56
CA TYR A 76 4.87 -18.19 14.29
C TYR A 76 6.14 -19.05 14.34
N LYS A 77 6.85 -19.20 13.22
CA LYS A 77 8.14 -19.94 13.20
C LYS A 77 9.19 -19.29 14.10
N LYS A 78 9.31 -17.96 14.07
CA LYS A 78 10.25 -17.22 14.93
C LYS A 78 9.87 -17.29 16.41
N LEU A 79 8.57 -17.28 16.71
CA LEU A 79 8.07 -17.49 18.08
C LEU A 79 8.45 -18.88 18.58
N LEU A 80 8.18 -19.93 17.79
CA LEU A 80 8.53 -21.30 18.14
C LEU A 80 10.04 -21.49 18.36
N GLU A 81 10.87 -20.82 17.56
CA GLU A 81 12.33 -20.81 17.76
C GLU A 81 12.72 -20.11 19.08
N ALA A 82 12.12 -18.96 19.39
CA ALA A 82 12.36 -18.25 20.64
C ALA A 82 11.87 -19.06 21.86
N GLU A 83 10.71 -19.73 21.76
CA GLU A 83 10.17 -20.62 22.80
C GLU A 83 11.12 -21.80 23.04
N LYS A 84 11.58 -22.46 21.98
CA LYS A 84 12.54 -23.57 22.08
C LYS A 84 13.87 -23.12 22.68
N ASN A 85 14.34 -21.93 22.36
CA ASN A 85 15.55 -21.35 22.95
C ASN A 85 15.36 -21.06 24.44
N ALA A 86 14.20 -20.51 24.83
CA ALA A 86 13.85 -20.30 26.23
C ALA A 86 13.77 -21.62 27.00
N GLU A 87 13.07 -22.62 26.47
CA GLU A 87 12.94 -23.94 27.08
C GLU A 87 14.30 -24.64 27.22
N SER A 88 15.14 -24.59 26.18
CA SER A 88 16.49 -25.18 26.21
C SER A 88 17.38 -24.48 27.24
N PHE A 89 17.24 -23.17 27.39
CA PHE A 89 17.96 -22.40 28.39
C PHE A 89 17.49 -22.75 29.80
N GLN A 90 16.18 -22.85 30.03
CA GLN A 90 15.58 -23.27 31.30
C GLN A 90 16.02 -24.69 31.68
N LYS A 91 15.97 -25.66 30.76
CA LYS A 91 16.43 -27.04 31.00
C LYS A 91 17.91 -27.14 31.37
N LYS A 92 18.77 -26.33 30.72
CA LYS A 92 20.23 -26.32 30.99
C LYS A 92 20.61 -25.61 32.28
N THR A 93 19.85 -24.59 32.69
CA THR A 93 20.21 -23.71 33.80
C THR A 93 19.37 -23.93 35.05
N GLY A 94 18.21 -24.57 34.95
CA GLY A 94 17.26 -24.77 36.04
C GLY A 94 16.51 -23.50 36.46
N VAL A 95 16.67 -22.38 35.74
CA VAL A 95 16.04 -21.09 36.09
C VAL A 95 14.61 -21.07 35.54
N ILE A 96 13.61 -21.21 36.41
CA ILE A 96 12.19 -21.34 36.01
C ILE A 96 11.50 -19.97 35.98
N GLU A 97 11.72 -19.11 36.99
CA GLU A 97 11.10 -17.79 37.05
C GLU A 97 11.87 -16.86 37.99
N LEU A 98 12.17 -15.63 37.55
CA LEU A 98 12.93 -14.68 38.34
C LEU A 98 11.98 -13.73 39.09
N LYS A 99 11.71 -14.01 40.37
CA LYS A 99 10.89 -13.13 41.21
C LYS A 99 11.57 -11.75 41.37
N PRO A 100 10.81 -10.63 41.53
CA PRO A 100 11.40 -9.30 41.76
C PRO A 100 12.40 -9.25 42.92
N GLN A 101 12.18 -10.05 43.97
CA GLN A 101 13.11 -10.21 45.09
C GLN A 101 14.44 -10.83 44.65
N ALA A 102 14.43 -11.81 43.74
CA ALA A 102 15.65 -12.43 43.22
C ALA A 102 16.49 -11.43 42.41
N LYS A 103 15.85 -10.54 41.65
CA LYS A 103 16.54 -9.46 40.91
C LYS A 103 17.27 -8.51 41.87
N ALA A 104 16.66 -8.15 43.00
CA ALA A 104 17.31 -7.30 44.01
C ALA A 104 18.50 -8.01 44.67
N SER A 105 18.36 -9.27 45.08
CA SER A 105 19.46 -10.04 45.68
C SER A 105 20.64 -10.25 44.72
N ILE A 106 20.38 -10.44 43.42
CA ILE A 106 21.45 -10.56 42.41
C ILE A 106 22.26 -9.28 42.27
N ASN A 107 21.61 -8.11 42.27
CA ASN A 107 22.31 -6.83 42.21
C ASN A 107 23.21 -6.64 43.44
N THR A 108 22.73 -7.01 44.63
CA THR A 108 23.54 -6.96 45.86
C THR A 108 24.74 -7.90 45.78
N ILE A 109 24.55 -9.14 45.31
CA ILE A 109 25.62 -10.12 45.12
C ILE A 109 26.66 -9.64 44.09
N ALA A 110 26.23 -9.03 42.99
CA ALA A 110 27.13 -8.51 41.96
C ALA A 110 27.97 -7.34 42.50
N ASN A 111 27.35 -6.44 43.27
CA ASN A 111 28.05 -5.34 43.93
C ASN A 111 29.08 -5.83 44.96
N LEU A 112 28.75 -6.84 45.77
CA LEU A 112 29.68 -7.44 46.72
C LEU A 112 30.87 -8.09 46.02
N LYS A 113 30.65 -8.85 44.95
CA LYS A 113 31.74 -9.45 44.15
C LYS A 113 32.65 -8.39 43.52
N ALA A 114 32.07 -7.30 43.02
CA ALA A 114 32.85 -6.18 42.49
C ALA A 114 33.71 -5.50 43.57
N GLN A 115 33.18 -5.34 44.79
CA GLN A 115 33.92 -4.78 45.92
C GLN A 115 35.05 -5.70 46.40
N ILE A 116 34.79 -7.02 46.48
CA ILE A 116 35.81 -8.02 46.81
C ILE A 116 36.94 -7.96 45.78
N ALA A 117 36.63 -8.02 44.48
CA ALA A 117 37.62 -7.97 43.42
C ALA A 117 38.45 -6.66 43.45
N ALA A 118 37.82 -5.53 43.77
CA ALA A 118 38.53 -4.26 43.92
C ALA A 118 39.50 -4.26 45.12
N GLN A 119 39.10 -4.84 46.26
CA GLN A 119 39.96 -4.97 47.44
C GLN A 119 41.07 -6.00 47.23
N GLU A 120 40.80 -7.11 46.54
CA GLU A 120 41.81 -8.10 46.14
C GLU A 120 42.85 -7.48 45.22
N ALA A 121 42.42 -6.69 44.23
CA ALA A 121 43.34 -5.95 43.36
C ALA A 121 44.20 -4.95 44.16
N LYS A 122 43.62 -4.26 45.15
CA LYS A 122 44.34 -3.36 46.05
C LYS A 122 45.35 -4.11 46.92
N LEU A 123 44.96 -5.27 47.46
CA LEU A 123 45.83 -6.15 48.25
C LEU A 123 46.97 -6.72 47.40
N ALA A 124 46.69 -7.15 46.17
CA ALA A 124 47.68 -7.64 45.22
C ALA A 124 48.70 -6.55 44.85
N ALA A 125 48.23 -5.32 44.58
CA ALA A 125 49.11 -4.18 44.37
C ALA A 125 49.96 -3.88 45.61
N MET A 126 49.37 -3.88 46.80
CA MET A 126 50.07 -3.64 48.07
C MET A 126 51.11 -4.73 48.39
N SER A 127 50.86 -5.98 48.00
CA SER A 127 51.78 -7.11 48.20
C SER A 127 53.11 -6.95 47.46
N THR A 128 53.17 -6.06 46.46
CA THR A 128 54.42 -5.78 45.71
C THR A 128 55.41 -4.90 46.48
N TYR A 129 54.95 -4.15 47.49
CA TYR A 129 55.77 -3.19 48.23
C TYR A 129 55.59 -3.23 49.76
N ALA A 130 54.59 -3.95 50.29
CA ALA A 130 54.33 -4.07 51.72
C ALA A 130 54.37 -5.54 52.17
N THR A 131 54.91 -5.78 53.37
CA THR A 131 54.93 -7.11 53.97
C THR A 131 53.57 -7.46 54.60
N PRO A 132 53.25 -8.76 54.78
CA PRO A 132 52.01 -9.21 55.42
C PRO A 132 51.80 -8.74 56.87
N GLN A 133 52.85 -8.19 57.51
CA GLN A 133 52.77 -7.61 58.86
C GLN A 133 52.30 -6.15 58.87
N ASN A 134 52.18 -5.50 57.71
CA ASN A 134 51.73 -4.11 57.63
C ASN A 134 50.29 -3.96 58.15
N PRO A 135 50.00 -3.03 59.08
CA PRO A 135 48.64 -2.77 59.56
C PRO A 135 47.59 -2.55 58.46
N GLU A 136 47.96 -1.89 57.36
CA GLU A 136 47.06 -1.64 56.23
C GLU A 136 46.80 -2.92 55.41
N TYR A 137 47.77 -3.82 55.31
CA TYR A 137 47.61 -5.13 54.67
C TYR A 137 46.56 -5.97 55.42
N LYS A 138 46.68 -6.04 56.75
CA LYS A 138 45.73 -6.76 57.61
C LYS A 138 44.33 -6.17 57.56
N LYS A 139 44.19 -4.84 57.45
CA LYS A 139 42.88 -4.18 57.29
C LYS A 139 42.20 -4.56 56.00
N ILE A 140 42.91 -4.55 54.87
CA ILE A 140 42.35 -4.94 53.57
C ILE A 140 41.98 -6.42 53.58
N GLN A 141 42.83 -7.28 54.15
CA GLN A 141 42.54 -8.71 54.28
C GLN A 141 41.29 -8.98 55.15
N ALA A 142 41.16 -8.29 56.29
CA ALA A 142 39.98 -8.37 57.14
C ALA A 142 38.71 -7.88 56.42
N SER A 143 38.84 -6.81 55.61
CA SER A 143 37.73 -6.30 54.79
C SER A 143 37.29 -7.28 53.70
N ILE A 144 38.22 -7.98 53.06
CA ILE A 144 37.91 -9.04 52.08
C ILE A 144 37.16 -10.16 52.79
N ALA A 145 37.68 -10.64 53.93
CA ALA A 145 37.06 -11.71 54.70
C ALA A 145 35.64 -11.35 55.17
N SER A 146 35.38 -10.10 55.58
CA SER A 146 34.03 -9.66 55.96
C SER A 146 33.07 -9.63 54.77
N LEU A 147 33.53 -9.14 53.62
CA LEU A 147 32.73 -9.10 52.39
C LEU A 147 32.43 -10.51 51.86
N GLU A 148 33.39 -11.44 51.98
CA GLU A 148 33.19 -12.85 51.63
C GLU A 148 32.20 -13.54 52.58
N ALA A 149 32.24 -13.24 53.87
CA ALA A 149 31.27 -13.74 54.85
C ALA A 149 29.85 -13.23 54.54
N GLU A 150 29.71 -11.95 54.22
CA GLU A 150 28.44 -11.35 53.80
C GLU A 150 27.93 -11.98 52.49
N LEU A 151 28.80 -12.14 51.49
CA LEU A 151 28.49 -12.84 50.25
C LEU A 151 28.01 -14.28 50.51
N SER A 152 28.72 -15.05 51.34
CA SER A 152 28.37 -16.42 51.69
C SER A 152 27.01 -16.54 52.38
N SER A 153 26.66 -15.57 53.23
CA SER A 153 25.35 -15.49 53.91
C SER A 153 24.20 -15.21 52.92
N LEU A 154 24.44 -14.43 51.87
CA LEU A 154 23.46 -14.19 50.82
C LEU A 154 23.36 -15.38 49.86
N GLU A 155 24.48 -16.04 49.55
CA GLU A 155 24.51 -17.24 48.72
C GLU A 155 23.81 -18.43 49.41
N SER A 156 23.91 -18.57 50.74
CA SER A 156 23.22 -19.61 51.51
C SER A 156 21.71 -19.37 51.61
N ASN A 157 21.29 -18.13 51.87
CA ASN A 157 19.88 -17.73 51.89
C ASN A 157 19.20 -17.90 50.51
N ALA A 158 19.95 -17.68 49.42
CA ALA A 158 19.46 -17.90 48.06
C ALA A 158 19.40 -19.39 47.67
N LYS A 159 20.26 -20.28 48.22
CA LYS A 159 20.15 -21.74 48.02
C LYS A 159 18.86 -22.34 48.58
N SER A 160 18.32 -21.78 49.67
CA SER A 160 17.01 -22.17 50.25
C SER A 160 15.81 -21.82 49.38
N SER A 161 15.97 -20.91 48.40
CA SER A 161 14.91 -20.47 47.49
C SER A 161 15.11 -21.03 46.08
N ALA A 162 15.15 -22.36 45.90
CA ALA A 162 15.07 -23.04 44.60
C ALA A 162 15.95 -22.44 43.46
N LEU A 163 17.05 -21.77 43.80
CA LEU A 163 17.93 -21.07 42.87
C LEU A 163 19.23 -21.88 42.77
N PRO A 164 19.51 -22.48 41.60
CA PRO A 164 20.71 -23.28 41.42
C PRO A 164 22.00 -22.43 41.57
N SER A 165 23.00 -23.07 42.18
CA SER A 165 24.35 -22.62 42.53
C SER A 165 24.85 -21.29 41.94
N ILE A 166 25.05 -20.32 42.85
CA ILE A 166 25.29 -18.89 42.58
C ILE A 166 26.68 -18.54 41.98
N LYS A 167 27.51 -19.55 41.70
CA LYS A 167 28.87 -19.35 41.16
C LYS A 167 28.92 -18.80 39.72
N LYS A 168 27.79 -18.72 38.98
CA LYS A 168 27.69 -18.14 37.62
C LYS A 168 26.62 -17.03 37.47
N VAL A 169 26.32 -16.32 38.56
CA VAL A 169 25.12 -15.47 38.71
C VAL A 169 25.03 -14.21 37.85
N PRO A 170 26.11 -13.53 37.43
CA PRO A 170 25.93 -12.37 36.55
C PRO A 170 25.55 -12.75 35.11
N GLU A 171 26.22 -13.75 34.52
CA GLU A 171 26.06 -14.08 33.09
C GLU A 171 24.77 -14.84 32.77
N VAL A 172 24.38 -15.78 33.62
CA VAL A 172 23.19 -16.62 33.39
C VAL A 172 21.91 -15.77 33.45
N TYR A 173 21.85 -14.80 34.35
CA TYR A 173 20.64 -14.00 34.55
C TYR A 173 20.52 -12.88 33.51
N GLY A 174 21.63 -12.29 33.04
CA GLY A 174 21.63 -11.40 31.89
C GLY A 174 21.13 -12.11 30.62
N LYS A 175 21.60 -13.35 30.38
CA LYS A 175 21.11 -14.18 29.26
C LYS A 175 19.63 -14.54 29.42
N TYR A 176 19.18 -14.88 30.63
CA TYR A 176 17.77 -15.16 30.91
C TYR A 176 16.87 -13.97 30.58
N ILE A 177 17.24 -12.75 31.01
CA ILE A 177 16.47 -11.53 30.72
C ILE A 177 16.35 -11.32 29.21
N ASN A 178 17.47 -11.41 28.48
CA ASN A 178 17.46 -11.21 27.04
C ASN A 178 16.57 -12.22 26.32
N ILE A 179 16.61 -13.49 26.72
CA ILE A 179 15.78 -14.55 26.16
C ILE A 179 14.29 -14.30 26.44
N GLN A 180 13.94 -13.89 27.65
CA GLN A 180 12.54 -13.59 28.00
C GLN A 180 12.02 -12.33 27.30
N THR A 181 12.86 -11.31 27.15
CA THR A 181 12.54 -10.10 26.37
C THR A 181 12.32 -10.44 24.90
N GLU A 182 13.20 -11.25 24.31
CA GLU A 182 13.05 -11.70 22.93
C GLU A 182 11.78 -12.54 22.74
N LEU A 183 11.49 -13.48 23.66
CA LEU A 183 10.27 -14.29 23.62
C LEU A 183 9.01 -13.42 23.69
N GLY A 184 8.98 -12.47 24.64
CA GLY A 184 7.88 -11.52 24.77
C GLY A 184 7.69 -10.65 23.52
N PHE A 185 8.79 -10.18 22.92
CA PHE A 185 8.76 -9.43 21.67
C PHE A 185 8.19 -10.26 20.51
N ARG A 186 8.68 -11.51 20.31
CA ARG A 186 8.17 -12.41 19.27
C ARG A 186 6.69 -12.74 19.45
N LYS A 187 6.25 -12.95 20.69
CA LYS A 187 4.85 -13.19 21.04
C LYS A 187 3.97 -11.98 20.70
N ALA A 188 4.39 -10.78 21.09
CA ALA A 188 3.66 -9.54 20.78
C ALA A 188 3.50 -9.32 19.26
N VAL A 189 4.56 -9.58 18.47
CA VAL A 189 4.51 -9.49 17.01
C VAL A 189 3.55 -10.53 16.41
N TYR A 190 3.57 -11.76 16.91
CA TYR A 190 2.64 -12.81 16.48
C TYR A 190 1.18 -12.43 16.78
N ASP A 191 0.88 -12.00 18.00
CA ASP A 191 -0.47 -11.61 18.42
C ASP A 191 -1.00 -10.41 17.61
N MET A 192 -0.14 -9.42 17.34
CA MET A 192 -0.46 -8.29 16.48
C MET A 192 -0.79 -8.74 15.05
N LEU A 193 0.05 -9.58 14.44
CA LEU A 193 -0.19 -10.11 13.09
C LEU A 193 -1.42 -11.00 13.02
N LEU A 194 -1.71 -11.77 14.08
CA LEU A 194 -2.90 -12.59 14.18
C LEU A 194 -4.16 -11.70 14.17
N LYS A 195 -4.16 -10.62 14.95
CA LYS A 195 -5.25 -9.64 14.98
C LYS A 195 -5.46 -8.99 13.60
N LEU A 196 -4.38 -8.58 12.94
CA LEU A 196 -4.44 -8.00 11.59
C LEU A 196 -4.96 -9.01 10.56
N TYR A 197 -4.53 -10.27 10.63
CA TYR A 197 -5.04 -11.35 9.79
C TYR A 197 -6.52 -11.59 10.00
N GLN A 198 -7.00 -11.66 11.25
CA GLN A 198 -8.41 -11.83 11.56
C GLN A 198 -9.25 -10.67 11.04
N GLN A 199 -8.78 -9.43 11.24
CA GLN A 199 -9.43 -8.24 10.70
C GLN A 199 -9.50 -8.27 9.16
N ALA A 200 -8.40 -8.63 8.48
CA ALA A 200 -8.37 -8.78 7.03
C ALA A 200 -9.28 -9.90 6.55
N SER A 201 -9.38 -11.02 7.29
CA SER A 201 -10.29 -12.12 6.96
C SER A 201 -11.75 -11.72 7.11
N ILE A 202 -12.11 -10.93 8.12
CA ILE A 202 -13.45 -10.36 8.26
C ILE A 202 -13.75 -9.40 7.11
N GLN A 203 -12.78 -8.57 6.73
CA GLN A 203 -12.95 -7.61 5.63
C GLN A 203 -13.08 -8.29 4.27
N GLU A 204 -12.37 -9.39 4.04
CA GLU A 204 -12.56 -10.24 2.86
C GLU A 204 -13.92 -10.92 2.87
N ALA A 205 -14.35 -11.45 4.03
CA ALA A 205 -15.66 -12.10 4.19
C ALA A 205 -16.84 -11.13 3.99
N LYS A 206 -16.66 -9.83 4.29
CA LYS A 206 -17.64 -8.77 3.97
C LYS A 206 -17.83 -8.57 2.45
N GLY A 207 -16.92 -9.09 1.62
CA GLY A 207 -17.00 -9.02 0.16
C GLY A 207 -16.59 -7.67 -0.44
N ALA A 208 -16.43 -7.63 -1.77
CA ALA A 208 -16.31 -6.38 -2.51
C ALA A 208 -17.63 -5.61 -2.46
N PRO A 209 -17.62 -4.26 -2.55
CA PRO A 209 -18.85 -3.51 -2.77
C PRO A 209 -19.55 -4.08 -4.01
N LEU A 210 -20.75 -4.62 -3.80
CA LEU A 210 -21.54 -5.17 -4.89
C LEU A 210 -21.89 -4.02 -5.83
N ILE A 211 -21.49 -4.09 -7.09
CA ILE A 211 -21.93 -3.12 -8.10
C ILE A 211 -23.44 -3.27 -8.21
N GLN A 212 -24.16 -2.31 -7.65
CA GLN A 212 -25.61 -2.29 -7.66
C GLN A 212 -26.07 -1.60 -8.93
N VAL A 213 -26.90 -2.29 -9.71
CA VAL A 213 -27.55 -1.70 -10.88
C VAL A 213 -28.67 -0.81 -10.38
N ILE A 214 -28.47 0.51 -10.50
CA ILE A 214 -29.47 1.51 -10.11
C ILE A 214 -30.58 1.59 -11.16
N ASP A 215 -30.18 1.60 -12.45
CA ASP A 215 -31.10 1.63 -13.58
C ASP A 215 -30.60 0.72 -14.70
N LYS A 216 -31.51 0.00 -15.35
CA LYS A 216 -31.19 -0.93 -16.45
C LYS A 216 -31.36 -0.20 -17.78
N ALA A 217 -30.48 -0.50 -18.74
CA ALA A 217 -30.61 0.10 -20.06
C ALA A 217 -31.88 -0.42 -20.75
N THR A 218 -32.74 0.50 -21.16
CA THR A 218 -33.93 0.23 -21.97
C THR A 218 -33.73 0.74 -23.40
N PRO A 219 -34.38 0.13 -24.42
CA PRO A 219 -34.23 0.55 -25.81
C PRO A 219 -34.62 2.03 -25.98
N PRO A 220 -33.75 2.88 -26.56
CA PRO A 220 -34.03 4.30 -26.68
C PRO A 220 -35.15 4.57 -27.68
N HIS A 221 -36.11 5.42 -27.30
CA HIS A 221 -37.23 5.83 -28.17
C HIS A 221 -36.85 6.92 -29.18
N VAL A 222 -35.77 7.68 -28.91
CA VAL A 222 -35.32 8.79 -29.76
C VAL A 222 -33.86 8.61 -30.17
N ARG A 223 -33.52 8.99 -31.41
CA ARG A 223 -32.16 8.89 -31.93
C ARG A 223 -31.31 10.07 -31.44
N ILE A 224 -30.16 9.78 -30.83
CA ILE A 224 -29.25 10.79 -30.24
C ILE A 224 -28.46 11.54 -31.33
N SER A 225 -28.06 10.85 -32.39
CA SER A 225 -27.29 11.43 -33.51
C SER A 225 -27.60 10.75 -34.85
N PRO A 226 -27.45 11.44 -36.00
CA PRO A 226 -27.26 12.88 -36.15
C PRO A 226 -28.56 13.67 -35.96
N LYS A 227 -28.47 14.91 -35.47
CA LYS A 227 -29.62 15.81 -35.29
C LYS A 227 -30.08 16.33 -36.66
N ARG A 228 -31.01 15.63 -37.32
CA ARG A 228 -31.48 15.95 -38.67
C ARG A 228 -32.00 17.39 -38.80
N THR A 229 -32.69 17.89 -37.78
CA THR A 229 -33.20 19.27 -37.75
C THR A 229 -32.07 20.30 -37.81
N LEU A 230 -30.98 20.08 -37.06
CA LEU A 230 -29.80 20.92 -37.09
C LEU A 230 -29.15 20.94 -38.49
N ILE A 231 -29.02 19.77 -39.11
CA ILE A 231 -28.44 19.65 -40.46
C ILE A 231 -29.29 20.45 -41.46
N VAL A 232 -30.61 20.30 -41.43
CA VAL A 232 -31.52 21.04 -42.31
C VAL A 232 -31.38 22.55 -42.10
N ILE A 233 -31.43 23.04 -40.86
CA ILE A 233 -31.30 24.47 -40.55
C ILE A 233 -29.97 25.04 -41.07
N VAL A 234 -28.85 24.38 -40.79
CA VAL A 234 -27.52 24.83 -41.22
C VAL A 234 -27.41 24.82 -42.74
N SER A 235 -27.91 23.76 -43.39
CA SER A 235 -27.87 23.66 -44.86
C SER A 235 -28.73 24.72 -45.55
N THR A 236 -29.93 25.00 -45.04
CA THR A 236 -30.82 26.03 -45.57
C THR A 236 -30.21 27.42 -45.38
N MET A 237 -29.64 27.70 -44.21
CA MET A 237 -29.00 28.99 -43.93
C MET A 237 -27.76 29.19 -44.81
N ALA A 238 -26.94 28.15 -45.00
CA ALA A 238 -25.80 28.20 -45.91
C ALA A 238 -26.24 28.43 -47.37
N ALA A 239 -27.26 27.71 -47.85
CA ALA A 239 -27.80 27.89 -49.20
C ALA A 239 -28.36 29.30 -49.41
N PHE A 240 -29.05 29.86 -48.42
CA PHE A 240 -29.56 31.23 -48.45
C PHE A 240 -28.43 32.26 -48.59
N LEU A 241 -27.38 32.15 -47.75
CA LEU A 241 -26.23 33.05 -47.83
C LEU A 241 -25.50 32.95 -49.18
N ILE A 242 -25.30 31.74 -49.68
CA ILE A 242 -24.69 31.51 -51.00
C ILE A 242 -25.55 32.14 -52.11
N SER A 243 -26.88 31.99 -52.04
CA SER A 243 -27.80 32.60 -53.00
C SER A 243 -27.74 34.12 -53.00
N VAL A 244 -27.70 34.75 -51.82
CA VAL A 244 -27.55 36.20 -51.67
C VAL A 244 -26.21 36.67 -52.24
N PHE A 245 -25.12 35.92 -51.99
CA PHE A 245 -23.80 36.25 -52.52
C PHE A 245 -23.75 36.18 -54.04
N ILE A 246 -24.36 35.15 -54.64
CA ILE A 246 -24.48 35.02 -56.10
C ILE A 246 -25.31 36.16 -56.68
N ALA A 247 -26.41 36.55 -56.03
CA ALA A 247 -27.24 37.67 -56.48
C ALA A 247 -26.45 39.00 -56.48
N PHE A 248 -25.68 39.28 -55.43
CA PHE A 248 -24.80 40.46 -55.38
C PHE A 248 -23.71 40.44 -56.44
N ILE A 249 -23.07 39.28 -56.68
CA ILE A 249 -22.07 39.15 -57.76
C ILE A 249 -22.71 39.43 -59.12
N LYS A 250 -23.90 38.86 -59.37
CA LYS A 250 -24.62 39.04 -60.63
C LYS A 250 -24.96 40.53 -60.84
N GLU A 251 -25.53 41.18 -59.82
CA GLU A 251 -25.86 42.61 -59.85
C GLU A 251 -24.60 43.49 -60.04
N ALA A 252 -23.50 43.17 -59.34
CA ALA A 252 -22.24 43.91 -59.48
C ALA A 252 -21.66 43.80 -60.90
N VAL A 253 -21.71 42.62 -61.50
CA VAL A 253 -21.29 42.39 -62.89
C VAL A 253 -22.17 43.15 -63.87
N GLU A 254 -23.49 43.16 -63.66
CA GLU A 254 -24.45 43.86 -64.51
C GLU A 254 -24.23 45.38 -64.46
N ARG A 255 -24.06 45.96 -63.26
CA ARG A 255 -23.72 47.38 -63.09
C ARG A 255 -22.39 47.78 -63.73
N MET A 256 -21.33 46.98 -63.51
CA MET A 256 -20.03 47.23 -64.15
C MET A 256 -20.11 47.17 -65.70
N SER A 257 -21.09 46.44 -66.26
CA SER A 257 -21.29 46.37 -67.71
C SER A 257 -22.03 47.58 -68.30
N GLN A 258 -22.58 48.48 -67.49
CA GLN A 258 -23.27 49.68 -67.98
C GLN A 258 -22.36 50.92 -67.99
N ASN A 259 -21.33 50.95 -67.14
CA ASN A 259 -20.32 52.02 -67.13
C ASN A 259 -19.19 51.74 -68.16
N GLU A 260 -18.84 52.74 -68.97
CA GLU A 260 -17.80 52.64 -70.02
C GLU A 260 -16.41 52.27 -69.47
N GLU A 261 -16.05 52.79 -68.28
CA GLU A 261 -14.77 52.51 -67.61
C GLU A 261 -14.72 51.13 -66.94
N ASP A 262 -15.86 50.67 -66.39
CA ASP A 262 -15.92 49.39 -65.68
C ASP A 262 -16.03 48.18 -66.63
N ARG A 263 -16.54 48.38 -67.87
CA ARG A 263 -16.49 47.38 -68.95
C ARG A 263 -15.06 46.92 -69.25
N LYS A 264 -14.12 47.85 -69.34
CA LYS A 264 -12.71 47.55 -69.61
C LYS A 264 -12.06 46.75 -68.47
N ARG A 265 -12.43 47.05 -67.21
CA ARG A 265 -11.98 46.30 -66.02
C ARG A 265 -12.56 44.88 -66.00
N LEU A 266 -13.82 44.71 -66.39
CA LEU A 266 -14.46 43.40 -66.55
C LEU A 266 -13.79 42.53 -67.63
N GLU A 267 -13.41 43.11 -68.77
CA GLU A 267 -12.69 42.41 -69.83
C GLU A 267 -11.30 41.94 -69.37
N LEU A 268 -10.56 42.79 -68.65
CA LEU A 268 -9.28 42.40 -68.03
C LEU A 268 -9.45 41.25 -67.04
N ILE A 269 -10.45 41.31 -66.15
CA ILE A 269 -10.75 40.23 -65.18
C ILE A 269 -11.10 38.93 -65.91
N LYS A 270 -11.91 38.98 -66.98
CA LYS A 270 -12.23 37.81 -67.82
C LYS A 270 -11.00 37.25 -68.52
N GLN A 271 -10.11 38.10 -69.01
CA GLN A 271 -8.86 37.68 -69.65
C GLN A 271 -7.96 36.94 -68.65
N TYR A 272 -7.75 37.48 -67.45
CA TYR A 272 -6.98 36.81 -66.39
C TYR A 272 -7.64 35.52 -65.86
N ALA A 273 -8.96 35.50 -65.69
CA ALA A 273 -9.70 34.31 -65.28
C ALA A 273 -9.68 33.21 -66.36
N SER A 274 -9.68 33.57 -67.64
CA SER A 274 -9.56 32.63 -68.77
C SER A 274 -8.14 32.09 -68.94
N PHE A 275 -7.12 32.88 -68.58
CA PHE A 275 -5.72 32.48 -68.62
C PHE A 275 -5.40 31.41 -67.57
N GLY A 276 -6.00 31.49 -66.38
CA GLY A 276 -5.88 30.48 -65.32
C GLY A 276 -6.49 29.11 -65.65
N ARG A 277 -7.34 29.00 -66.69
CA ARG A 277 -7.87 27.71 -67.18
C ARG A 277 -6.97 27.02 -68.21
N LYS A 278 -5.99 27.72 -68.81
CA LYS A 278 -5.11 27.17 -69.87
C LYS A 278 -3.75 26.63 -69.37
N THR A 279 -3.43 26.73 -68.08
CA THR A 279 -2.13 26.29 -67.50
C THR A 279 -2.21 25.05 -66.61
N LYS A 280 -3.28 24.25 -66.74
CA LYS A 280 -3.34 22.85 -66.26
C LYS A 280 -3.72 21.93 -67.43
N SER A 281 -2.77 21.72 -68.33
CA SER A 281 -2.63 20.52 -69.15
C SER A 281 -1.16 20.19 -69.25
#